data_AF-A0A961AGP4-F1
#
_entry.id   AF-A0A961AGP4-F1
#
_cell.length_a   1.000
_cell.length_b   1.000
_cell.length_c   1.000
_cell.angle_alpha   90.00
_cell.angle_beta   90.00
_cell.angle_gamma   90.00
#
_symmetry.space_group_name_H-M   'P 1'
#
loop_
_entity.id
_entity.type
_entity.pdbx_description
1 polymer ?
#
loop_
_entity_poly.entity_id
_entity_poly.type
_entity_poly.pdbx_seq_one_letter_code
_entity_poly.pdbx_strand_id
1 'polypeptide(L)'
;NRCIGTRYCANNCPYTARRFNWFDYNKRPLDELYWGPLSTPDKTGVRESVQLQKNPNVTVRMRGVIEKCTYCVQRLETAKILQKQKQRDSKNFRIATDSVQVACQQACPMEAISFGDLANPDSTVVKMKASPRNYDVLKYIGTRPRTSYLARLRNPNPKMPGAEHIAVWSSSQI
;
A
#
# COMPACT_ATOMS: atom_id res chain seq x y z
N ASN A 1 -16.98 0.98 -8.28
CA ASN A 1 -17.17 2.31 -8.89
C ASN A 1 -18.20 3.14 -8.14
N ARG A 2 -18.04 3.33 -6.81
CA ARG A 2 -19.06 3.94 -5.94
C ARG A 2 -18.68 5.32 -5.37
N CYS A 3 -17.46 5.77 -5.62
CA CYS A 3 -16.99 7.06 -5.09
C CYS A 3 -17.56 8.20 -5.92
N ILE A 4 -18.31 9.09 -5.27
CA ILE A 4 -18.93 10.27 -5.90
C ILE A 4 -18.10 11.56 -5.73
N GLY A 5 -16.95 11.50 -5.06
CA GLY A 5 -16.01 12.62 -4.97
C GLY A 5 -16.26 13.65 -3.85
N THR A 6 -17.05 13.31 -2.83
CA THR A 6 -17.29 14.18 -1.65
C THR A 6 -16.05 14.45 -0.80
N ARG A 7 -15.00 13.62 -0.92
CA ARG A 7 -13.69 13.79 -0.27
C ARG A 7 -13.64 13.72 1.26
N TYR A 8 -14.77 13.57 1.95
CA TYR A 8 -14.80 13.44 3.42
C TYR A 8 -13.90 12.30 3.95
N CYS A 9 -13.79 11.20 3.20
CA CYS A 9 -12.95 10.08 3.61
C CYS A 9 -11.44 10.41 3.62
N ALA A 10 -10.99 11.43 2.86
CA ALA A 10 -9.62 11.93 2.93
C ALA A 10 -9.40 12.75 4.20
N ASN A 11 -10.34 13.65 4.53
CA ASN A 11 -10.26 14.50 5.72
C ASN A 11 -10.26 13.67 7.01
N ASN A 12 -11.11 12.63 7.08
CA ASN A 12 -11.20 11.78 8.27
C ASN A 12 -10.08 10.72 8.35
N CYS A 13 -9.15 10.67 7.39
CA CYS A 13 -8.03 9.74 7.45
C CYS A 13 -6.88 10.41 8.23
N PRO A 14 -6.53 9.95 9.45
CA PRO A 14 -5.49 10.61 10.25
C PRO A 14 -4.10 10.53 9.61
N TYR A 15 -3.92 9.59 8.68
CA TYR A 15 -2.67 9.40 7.94
C TYR A 15 -2.61 10.19 6.63
N THR A 16 -3.70 10.85 6.21
CA THR A 16 -3.81 11.52 4.89
C THR A 16 -3.40 10.63 3.70
N ALA A 17 -3.54 9.31 3.85
CA ALA A 17 -3.07 8.32 2.88
C ALA A 17 -4.02 8.09 1.68
N ARG A 18 -5.03 8.97 1.53
CA ARG A 18 -6.00 8.92 0.43
C ARG A 18 -5.67 10.03 -0.57
N ARG A 19 -5.59 9.68 -1.84
CA ARG A 19 -5.30 10.61 -2.94
C ARG A 19 -6.57 10.82 -3.77
N PHE A 20 -6.84 12.05 -4.16
CA PHE A 20 -8.01 12.38 -4.96
C PHE A 20 -7.59 12.69 -6.39
N ASN A 21 -8.30 12.10 -7.36
CA ASN A 21 -8.07 12.39 -8.77
C ASN A 21 -8.81 13.67 -9.15
N TRP A 22 -8.09 14.80 -9.16
CA TRP A 22 -8.66 16.10 -9.51
C TRP A 22 -9.01 16.21 -10.99
N PHE A 23 -8.14 15.67 -11.84
CA PHE A 23 -8.25 15.72 -13.28
C PHE A 23 -8.29 14.31 -13.87
N ASP A 24 -8.56 14.22 -15.17
CA ASP A 24 -8.52 12.95 -15.88
C ASP A 24 -7.09 12.65 -16.36
N TYR A 25 -6.25 12.18 -15.43
CA TYR A 25 -4.86 11.80 -15.71
C TYR A 25 -4.71 10.66 -16.72
N ASN A 26 -5.79 9.93 -17.01
CA ASN A 26 -5.74 8.67 -17.75
C ASN A 26 -6.23 8.78 -19.18
N LYS A 27 -6.99 9.81 -19.53
CA LYS A 27 -7.50 10.07 -20.88
C LYS A 27 -6.85 11.26 -21.57
N ARG A 28 -5.89 11.94 -20.92
CA ARG A 28 -5.33 13.21 -21.41
C ARG A 28 -3.83 13.35 -21.23
N PRO A 29 -3.16 14.09 -22.12
CA PRO A 29 -1.77 14.48 -21.92
C PRO A 29 -1.64 15.42 -20.72
N LEU A 30 -0.44 15.45 -20.12
CA LEU A 30 -0.19 16.22 -18.89
C LEU A 30 -0.26 17.75 -19.08
N ASP A 31 -0.30 18.22 -20.31
CA ASP A 31 -0.30 19.65 -20.64
C ASP A 31 -1.73 20.22 -20.75
N GLU A 32 -2.76 19.36 -20.79
CA GLU A 32 -4.16 19.75 -21.10
C GLU A 32 -5.18 19.23 -20.06
N LEU A 33 -4.81 19.17 -18.78
CA LEU A 33 -5.67 18.60 -17.71
C LEU A 33 -6.95 19.41 -17.43
N TYR A 34 -6.94 20.71 -17.68
CA TYR A 34 -8.01 21.62 -17.23
C TYR A 34 -9.32 21.51 -18.03
N TRP A 35 -9.29 20.96 -19.25
CA TRP A 35 -10.47 20.94 -20.13
C TRP A 35 -11.66 20.15 -19.53
N GLY A 36 -12.90 20.50 -19.89
CA GLY A 36 -14.08 19.76 -19.44
C GLY A 36 -14.23 18.40 -20.16
N PRO A 37 -15.00 17.43 -19.63
CA PRO A 37 -15.26 16.14 -20.31
C PRO A 37 -15.98 16.26 -21.67
N LEU A 38 -16.49 17.45 -22.04
CA LEU A 38 -17.07 17.81 -23.35
C LEU A 38 -16.03 18.31 -24.39
N SER A 39 -14.73 18.21 -24.09
CA SER A 39 -13.65 18.60 -25.00
C SER A 39 -13.58 17.71 -26.26
N THR A 40 -12.96 18.22 -27.32
CA THR A 40 -12.79 17.57 -28.64
C THR A 40 -12.27 16.11 -28.54
N PRO A 41 -12.91 15.14 -29.22
CA PRO A 41 -12.52 13.72 -29.23
C PRO A 41 -11.06 13.49 -29.67
N ASP A 42 -10.55 14.32 -30.58
CA ASP A 42 -9.20 14.16 -31.16
C ASP A 42 -8.06 14.40 -30.15
N LYS A 43 -8.38 14.96 -28.98
CA LYS A 43 -7.46 15.18 -27.86
C LYS A 43 -7.68 14.19 -26.70
N THR A 44 -8.62 13.26 -26.86
CA THR A 44 -8.97 12.23 -25.86
C THR A 44 -8.24 10.93 -26.15
N GLY A 45 -6.91 10.99 -26.24
CA GLY A 45 -6.10 9.81 -26.50
C GLY A 45 -4.81 9.88 -25.72
N VAL A 46 -4.70 9.08 -24.66
CA VAL A 46 -3.38 8.73 -24.15
C VAL A 46 -2.70 7.85 -25.19
N ARG A 47 -1.41 8.08 -25.47
CA ARG A 47 -0.63 7.27 -26.42
C ARG A 47 -0.85 5.79 -26.11
N GLU A 48 -1.10 4.99 -27.13
CA GLU A 48 -1.40 3.55 -26.98
C GLU A 48 -0.33 2.82 -26.17
N SER A 49 0.94 3.20 -26.32
CA SER A 49 2.06 2.69 -25.53
C SER A 49 1.86 2.86 -24.01
N VAL A 50 1.32 4.00 -23.58
CA VAL A 50 1.03 4.28 -22.17
C VAL A 50 -0.20 3.51 -21.70
N GLN A 51 -1.14 3.19 -22.59
CA GLN A 51 -2.26 2.31 -22.27
C GLN A 51 -1.79 0.87 -22.03
N LEU A 52 -0.87 0.36 -22.86
CA LEU A 52 -0.28 -0.98 -22.73
C LEU A 52 0.58 -1.13 -21.46
N GLN A 53 1.13 -0.03 -20.93
CA GLN A 53 1.85 -0.04 -19.66
C GLN A 53 0.93 -0.34 -18.45
N LYS A 54 -0.37 -0.08 -18.55
CA LYS A 54 -1.30 -0.19 -17.42
C LYS A 54 -1.62 -1.65 -17.13
N ASN A 55 -1.68 -1.98 -15.85
CA ASN A 55 -2.05 -3.33 -15.41
C ASN A 55 -3.55 -3.59 -15.69
N PRO A 56 -3.91 -4.64 -16.45
CA PRO A 56 -5.30 -4.95 -16.78
C PRO A 56 -6.14 -5.36 -15.56
N ASN A 57 -5.51 -5.88 -14.51
CA ASN A 57 -6.20 -6.33 -13.30
C ASN A 57 -6.47 -5.20 -12.29
N VAL A 58 -6.09 -3.96 -12.61
CA VAL A 58 -6.32 -2.80 -11.75
C VAL A 58 -7.19 -1.79 -12.47
N THR A 59 -8.21 -1.29 -11.77
CA THR A 59 -9.09 -0.26 -12.32
C THR A 59 -8.33 1.04 -12.59
N VAL A 60 -8.29 1.45 -13.85
CA VAL A 60 -7.85 2.77 -14.29
C VAL A 60 -8.95 3.75 -13.93
N ARG A 61 -8.71 4.62 -12.95
CA ARG A 61 -9.76 5.48 -12.40
C ARG A 61 -9.90 6.78 -13.16
N MET A 62 -11.14 7.27 -13.22
CA MET A 62 -11.49 8.57 -13.77
C MET A 62 -11.29 9.69 -12.75
N ARG A 63 -11.44 10.94 -13.23
CA ARG A 63 -11.57 12.15 -12.40
C ARG A 63 -12.65 11.97 -11.32
N GLY A 64 -12.46 12.62 -10.17
CA GLY A 64 -13.46 12.73 -9.12
C GLY A 64 -13.51 11.54 -8.16
N VAL A 65 -12.55 10.62 -8.26
CA VAL A 65 -12.50 9.39 -7.45
C VAL A 65 -11.31 9.44 -6.48
N ILE A 66 -11.52 8.91 -5.27
CA ILE A 66 -10.45 8.71 -4.29
C ILE A 66 -9.76 7.37 -4.49
N GLU A 67 -8.44 7.40 -4.36
CA GLU A 67 -7.51 6.29 -4.35
C GLU A 67 -6.84 6.14 -2.99
N LYS A 68 -6.39 4.92 -2.71
CA LYS A 68 -5.60 4.59 -1.52
C LYS A 68 -4.79 3.33 -1.80
N CYS A 69 -3.80 3.04 -0.95
CA CYS A 69 -3.19 1.72 -0.92
C CYS A 69 -4.26 0.66 -0.59
N THR A 70 -4.37 -0.35 -1.45
CA THR A 70 -5.27 -1.49 -1.28
C THR A 70 -4.51 -2.78 -0.96
N TYR A 71 -3.24 -2.69 -0.55
CA TYR A 71 -2.36 -3.87 -0.36
C TYR A 71 -2.38 -4.84 -1.56
N CYS A 72 -2.37 -4.27 -2.77
CA CYS A 72 -2.39 -5.01 -4.02
C CYS A 72 -3.48 -6.10 -4.07
N VAL A 73 -4.73 -5.74 -3.75
CA VAL A 73 -5.91 -6.64 -3.83
C VAL A 73 -5.95 -7.46 -5.12
N GLN A 74 -5.52 -6.91 -6.26
CA GLN A 74 -5.43 -7.64 -7.51
C GLN A 74 -4.55 -8.91 -7.40
N ARG A 75 -3.40 -8.84 -6.72
CA ARG A 75 -2.52 -9.99 -6.51
C ARG A 75 -3.12 -10.98 -5.50
N LEU A 76 -3.79 -10.47 -4.46
CA LEU A 76 -4.45 -11.30 -3.45
C LEU A 76 -5.61 -12.09 -4.03
N GLU A 77 -6.47 -11.46 -4.82
CA GLU A 77 -7.61 -12.13 -5.45
C GLU A 77 -7.13 -13.14 -6.50
N THR A 78 -6.11 -12.82 -7.31
CA THR A 78 -5.51 -13.81 -8.22
C THR A 78 -4.99 -15.03 -7.46
N ALA A 79 -4.22 -14.84 -6.38
CA ALA A 79 -3.70 -15.94 -5.58
C ALA A 79 -4.82 -16.78 -4.93
N LYS A 80 -5.86 -16.13 -4.43
CA LYS A 80 -7.05 -16.78 -3.87
C LYS A 80 -7.81 -17.59 -4.91
N ILE A 81 -7.97 -17.08 -6.13
CA ILE A 81 -8.61 -17.76 -7.24
C ILE A 81 -7.79 -19.00 -7.66
N LEU A 82 -6.48 -18.85 -7.81
CA LEU A 82 -5.58 -19.97 -8.16
C LEU A 82 -5.60 -21.05 -7.07
N GLN A 83 -5.62 -20.65 -5.80
CA GLN A 83 -5.72 -21.60 -4.70
C GLN A 83 -7.05 -22.36 -4.71
N LYS A 84 -8.17 -21.65 -4.94
CA LYS A 84 -9.50 -22.29 -5.11
C LYS A 84 -9.51 -23.29 -6.27
N GLN A 85 -8.86 -22.96 -7.39
CA GLN A 85 -8.78 -23.84 -8.55
C GLN A 85 -7.99 -25.12 -8.24
N LYS A 86 -6.89 -25.02 -7.48
CA LYS A 86 -6.08 -26.18 -7.03
C LYS A 86 -6.82 -27.03 -6.00
N GLN A 87 -7.55 -26.39 -5.10
CA GLN A 87 -8.23 -27.04 -3.98
C GLN A 87 -9.32 -28.02 -4.44
N ARG A 88 -10.09 -27.68 -5.49
CA ARG A 88 -11.32 -28.41 -5.88
C ARG A 88 -12.19 -28.68 -4.63
N ASP A 89 -12.40 -29.95 -4.27
CA ASP A 89 -13.23 -30.39 -3.14
C ASP A 89 -12.45 -30.59 -1.82
N SER A 90 -11.14 -30.37 -1.81
CA SER A 90 -10.35 -30.53 -0.57
C SER A 90 -10.70 -29.45 0.47
N LYS A 91 -10.55 -29.74 1.77
CA LYS A 91 -10.87 -28.79 2.85
C LYS A 91 -9.82 -27.68 3.04
N ASN A 92 -8.67 -27.77 2.38
CA ASN A 92 -7.54 -26.86 2.59
C ASN A 92 -7.63 -25.60 1.70
N PHE A 93 -8.34 -24.59 2.20
CA PHE A 93 -8.56 -23.31 1.51
C PHE A 93 -7.41 -22.29 1.65
N ARG A 94 -6.49 -22.50 2.61
CA ARG A 94 -5.48 -21.50 2.95
C ARG A 94 -4.42 -21.40 1.85
N ILE A 95 -4.10 -20.17 1.51
CA ILE A 95 -2.99 -19.83 0.62
C ILE A 95 -1.69 -20.15 1.36
N ALA A 96 -0.70 -20.68 0.66
CA ALA A 96 0.61 -20.95 1.24
C ALA A 96 1.21 -19.67 1.84
N THR A 97 1.77 -19.78 3.04
CA THR A 97 2.38 -18.67 3.77
C THR A 97 3.41 -17.96 2.92
N ASP A 98 3.39 -16.62 2.92
CA ASP A 98 4.34 -15.74 2.23
C ASP A 98 4.48 -15.97 0.70
N SER A 99 3.55 -16.71 0.09
CA SER A 99 3.50 -16.93 -1.36
C SER A 99 3.05 -15.69 -2.16
N VAL A 100 2.33 -14.77 -1.51
CA VAL A 100 1.81 -13.57 -2.16
C VAL A 100 2.64 -12.36 -1.74
N GLN A 101 3.43 -11.86 -2.68
CA GLN A 101 4.20 -10.63 -2.48
C GLN A 101 3.47 -9.43 -3.08
N VAL A 102 3.32 -8.37 -2.29
CA VAL A 102 2.78 -7.09 -2.78
C VAL A 102 3.84 -6.35 -3.60
N ALA A 103 3.40 -5.44 -4.49
CA ALA A 103 4.31 -4.76 -5.41
C ALA A 103 5.42 -3.97 -4.70
N CYS A 104 5.10 -3.28 -3.59
CA CYS A 104 6.09 -2.53 -2.82
C CYS A 104 7.06 -3.42 -2.02
N GLN A 105 6.64 -4.62 -1.61
CA GLN A 105 7.51 -5.62 -1.00
C GLN A 105 8.49 -6.17 -2.03
N GLN A 106 7.99 -6.60 -3.19
CA GLN A 106 8.81 -7.16 -4.26
C GLN A 106 9.81 -6.14 -4.84
N ALA A 107 9.43 -4.87 -4.91
CA ALA A 107 10.29 -3.83 -5.47
C ALA A 107 11.37 -3.33 -4.49
N CYS A 108 11.27 -3.64 -3.19
CA CYS A 108 12.19 -3.12 -2.19
C CYS A 108 13.42 -4.05 -2.08
N PRO A 109 14.62 -3.62 -2.52
CA PRO A 109 15.82 -4.46 -2.43
C PRO A 109 16.28 -4.68 -0.99
N MET A 110 15.90 -3.79 -0.07
CA MET A 110 16.25 -3.87 1.34
C MET A 110 15.26 -4.72 2.17
N GLU A 111 14.26 -5.32 1.51
CA GLU A 111 13.23 -6.16 2.17
C GLU A 111 12.53 -5.48 3.35
N ALA A 112 12.42 -4.15 3.31
CA ALA A 112 11.89 -3.36 4.43
C ALA A 112 10.38 -3.55 4.68
N ILE A 113 9.65 -4.08 3.69
CA ILE A 113 8.21 -4.28 3.74
C ILE A 113 7.94 -5.78 3.68
N SER A 114 7.32 -6.31 4.73
CA SER A 114 6.80 -7.67 4.76
C SER A 114 5.29 -7.68 4.72
N PHE A 115 4.71 -8.47 3.83
CA PHE A 115 3.27 -8.70 3.76
C PHE A 115 2.96 -10.19 3.92
N GLY A 116 1.88 -10.52 4.62
CA GLY A 116 1.55 -11.89 5.01
C GLY A 116 0.25 -12.00 5.78
N ASP A 117 -0.11 -13.23 6.16
CA ASP A 117 -1.33 -13.53 6.90
C ASP A 117 -1.10 -13.46 8.41
N LEU A 118 -1.88 -12.62 9.10
CA LEU A 118 -1.83 -12.47 10.56
C LEU A 118 -2.49 -13.64 11.30
N ALA A 119 -3.34 -14.43 10.63
CA ALA A 119 -3.98 -15.59 11.24
C ALA A 119 -3.05 -16.81 11.30
N ASN A 120 -1.97 -16.83 10.53
CA ASN A 120 -0.98 -17.90 10.57
C ASN A 120 0.19 -17.51 11.50
N PRO A 121 0.40 -18.22 12.64
CA PRO A 121 1.50 -17.93 13.56
C PRO A 121 2.89 -18.04 12.92
N ASP A 122 3.05 -18.85 11.87
CA ASP A 122 4.36 -19.08 11.24
C ASP A 122 4.76 -17.98 10.25
N SER A 123 3.86 -17.05 9.89
CA SER A 123 4.15 -16.00 8.92
C SER A 123 5.24 -15.05 9.43
N THR A 124 6.10 -14.62 8.50
CA THR A 124 7.13 -13.60 8.74
C THR A 124 6.56 -12.33 9.38
N VAL A 125 5.34 -11.93 9.01
CA VAL A 125 4.68 -10.74 9.58
C VAL A 125 4.39 -10.89 11.06
N VAL A 126 3.94 -12.07 11.51
CA VAL A 126 3.67 -12.32 12.94
C VAL A 126 4.96 -12.22 13.74
N LYS A 127 6.05 -12.83 13.25
CA LYS A 127 7.37 -12.74 13.86
C LYS A 127 7.88 -11.29 13.95
N MET A 128 7.71 -10.51 12.89
CA MET A 128 8.09 -9.09 12.89
C MET A 128 7.25 -8.25 13.83
N LYS A 129 5.94 -8.52 13.95
CA LYS A 129 5.06 -7.81 14.87
C LYS A 129 5.31 -8.14 16.34
N ALA A 130 5.83 -9.33 16.64
CA ALA A 130 6.23 -9.73 17.98
C ALA A 130 7.53 -9.03 18.45
N SER A 131 8.29 -8.42 17.54
CA SER A 131 9.51 -7.66 17.87
C SER A 131 9.20 -6.51 18.85
N PRO A 132 10.04 -6.27 19.87
CA PRO A 132 9.87 -5.14 20.80
C PRO A 132 10.00 -3.77 20.12
N ARG A 133 10.50 -3.75 18.88
CA ARG A 133 10.62 -2.52 18.06
C ARG A 133 9.33 -2.16 17.33
N ASN A 134 8.32 -3.02 17.38
CA ASN A 134 7.08 -2.81 16.64
C ASN A 134 6.24 -1.71 17.30
N TYR A 135 5.78 -0.73 16.52
CA TYR A 135 4.89 0.32 16.97
C TYR A 135 3.82 0.65 15.92
N ASP A 136 2.66 1.07 16.41
CA ASP A 136 1.56 1.57 15.59
C ASP A 136 1.65 3.09 15.48
N VAL A 137 1.56 3.61 14.26
CA VAL A 137 1.56 5.06 14.03
C VAL A 137 0.25 5.65 14.55
N LEU A 138 0.35 6.75 15.31
CA LEU A 138 -0.79 7.44 15.93
C LEU A 138 -1.67 6.50 16.79
N LYS A 139 -1.03 5.63 17.60
CA LYS A 139 -1.70 4.65 18.46
C LYS A 139 -2.78 5.25 19.37
N TYR A 140 -2.57 6.48 19.87
CA TYR A 140 -3.51 7.19 20.75
C TYR A 140 -4.89 7.45 20.13
N ILE A 141 -4.99 7.51 18.79
CA ILE A 141 -6.27 7.70 18.08
C ILE A 141 -7.12 6.41 18.10
N GLY A 142 -6.51 5.25 18.36
CA GLY A 142 -7.24 3.98 18.45
C GLY A 142 -7.68 3.38 17.11
N THR A 143 -7.10 3.81 15.98
CA THR A 143 -7.47 3.31 14.64
C THR A 143 -7.07 1.86 14.35
N ARG A 144 -6.24 1.25 15.21
CA ARG A 144 -5.74 -0.14 15.09
C ARG A 144 -5.27 -0.47 13.66
N PRO A 145 -4.24 0.24 13.15
CA PRO A 145 -3.78 0.04 11.78
C PRO A 145 -3.27 -1.39 11.57
N ARG A 146 -3.47 -1.94 10.37
CA ARG A 146 -2.96 -3.27 10.02
C ARG A 146 -1.47 -3.25 9.69
N THR A 147 -0.98 -2.14 9.17
CA THR A 147 0.45 -1.86 8.98
C THR A 147 1.01 -1.25 10.26
N SER A 148 2.02 -1.90 10.81
CA SER A 148 2.83 -1.40 11.90
C SER A 148 4.27 -1.25 11.41
N TYR A 149 5.08 -0.49 12.14
CA TYR A 149 6.45 -0.15 11.75
C TYR A 149 7.43 -0.64 12.79
N LEU A 150 8.65 -0.94 12.33
CA LEU A 150 9.76 -1.22 13.23
C LEU A 150 10.52 0.08 13.50
N ALA A 151 10.81 0.36 14.78
CA ALA A 151 11.63 1.49 15.18
C ALA A 151 13.01 1.42 14.51
N ARG A 152 13.47 2.56 14.00
CA ARG A 152 14.81 2.69 13.41
C ARG A 152 15.85 2.65 14.52
N LEU A 153 16.67 1.60 14.52
CA LEU A 153 17.85 1.54 15.36
C LEU A 153 19.01 2.26 14.66
N ARG A 154 19.63 3.21 15.35
CA ARG A 154 20.91 3.81 14.94
C ARG A 154 21.99 3.21 15.84
N ASN A 155 23.11 2.80 15.25
CA ASN A 155 24.28 2.30 15.97
C ASN A 155 25.40 3.35 15.91
N PRO A 156 25.33 4.45 16.69
CA PRO A 156 26.36 5.47 16.68
C PRO A 156 27.67 4.93 17.29
N ASN A 157 28.80 5.40 16.77
CA ASN A 157 30.10 5.10 17.36
C ASN A 157 30.25 5.88 18.68
N PRO A 158 30.54 5.21 19.82
CA PRO A 158 30.72 5.90 21.11
C PRO A 158 31.83 6.96 21.11
N LYS A 159 32.82 6.86 20.22
CA LYS A 159 33.93 7.82 20.10
C LYS A 159 33.58 9.07 19.29
N MET A 160 32.39 9.12 18.68
CA MET A 160 31.96 10.24 17.87
C MET A 160 31.46 11.38 18.77
N PRO A 161 31.91 12.63 18.57
CA PRO A 161 31.37 13.77 19.30
C PRO A 161 29.86 13.90 19.04
N GLY A 162 29.06 14.03 20.10
CA GLY A 162 27.60 14.12 20.02
C GLY A 162 26.87 12.78 19.82
N ALA A 163 27.54 11.65 20.02
CA ALA A 163 26.92 10.32 19.95
C ALA A 163 25.73 10.16 20.91
N GLU A 164 25.78 10.81 22.09
CA GLU A 164 24.69 10.80 23.09
C GLU A 164 23.40 11.51 22.62
N HIS A 165 23.51 12.43 21.66
CA HIS A 165 22.36 13.18 21.13
C HIS A 165 21.69 12.48 19.94
N ILE A 166 22.31 11.43 19.42
CA ILE A 166 21.73 10.62 18.35
C ILE A 166 20.73 9.68 19.01
N ALA A 167 19.44 9.83 18.68
CA ALA A 167 18.39 8.96 19.19
C ALA A 167 18.73 7.47 18.98
N VAL A 168 19.20 6.82 20.05
CA VAL A 168 19.40 5.37 20.15
C VAL A 168 18.12 4.81 20.75
N TRP A 169 17.57 3.78 20.12
CA TRP A 169 16.38 3.10 20.64
C TRP A 169 16.68 2.55 22.05
N SER A 170 15.89 2.98 23.04
CA SER A 170 15.85 2.40 24.38
C SER A 170 14.49 1.77 24.62
N SER A 171 14.47 0.58 25.23
CA SER A 171 13.23 -0.08 25.68
C SER A 171 12.46 0.72 26.73
N SER A 172 13.08 1.75 27.32
CA SER A 172 12.49 2.63 28.35
C SER A 172 11.76 3.87 27.80
N GLN A 173 11.63 4.03 26.48
CA GLN A 173 11.03 5.22 25.84
C GLN A 173 9.58 5.04 25.35
N ILE A 174 8.91 3.94 25.71
CA ILE A 174 7.52 3.63 25.30
C ILE A 174 6.60 3.60 26.52
#